data_AF-A0A3L6RBZ1-F1
#
_entry.id   AF-A0A3L6RBZ1-F1
#
_cell.length_a   1.000
_cell.length_b   1.000
_cell.length_c   1.000
_cell.angle_alpha   90.00
_cell.angle_beta   90.00
_cell.angle_gamma   90.00
#
_symmetry.space_group_name_H-M   'P 1'
#
loop_
_entity.id
_entity.type
_entity.pdbx_description
1 polymer ?
#
loop_
_entity_poly.entity_id
_entity_poly.type
_entity_poly.pdbx_seq_one_letter_code
_entity_poly.pdbx_strand_id
1 'polypeptide(L)'
;MAVTTAGALRAGSLGDAVELVREAKVAVTAEYVRSTADHLVLRGRPNVAPANLLLVSDSRHAGFHRVDFGWGEPVYGGPVHTQPGTALLIAARNVDGEDELLVPIMLTQPAMDQFASEIEMLVTGGSGSILAS
;
A
#
# COMPACT_ATOMS: atom_id res chain seq x y z
N MET A 1 -9.26 10.28 14.65
CA MET A 1 -7.93 10.09 14.06
C MET A 1 -7.32 8.88 14.72
N ALA A 2 -6.83 7.92 13.94
CA ALA A 2 -6.07 6.79 14.47
C ALA A 2 -4.61 7.21 14.63
N VAL A 3 -4.07 7.11 15.84
CA VAL A 3 -2.67 7.44 16.16
C VAL A 3 -2.13 6.33 17.05
N THR A 4 -0.95 5.83 16.71
CA THR A 4 -0.25 4.82 17.50
C THR A 4 1.25 5.08 17.46
N THR A 5 1.99 4.52 18.42
CA THR A 5 3.46 4.54 18.40
C THR A 5 3.99 3.35 17.59
N ALA A 6 5.20 3.46 17.04
CA ALA A 6 5.83 2.35 16.32
C ALA A 6 5.96 1.08 17.20
N GLY A 7 6.24 1.24 18.50
CA GLY A 7 6.32 0.13 19.45
C GLY A 7 4.97 -0.55 19.67
N ALA A 8 3.90 0.23 19.87
CA ALA A 8 2.56 -0.32 20.02
C ALA A 8 2.04 -0.99 18.74
N LEU A 9 2.33 -0.40 17.56
CA LEU A 9 1.99 -1.01 16.27
C LEU A 9 2.71 -2.34 16.07
N ARG A 10 3.99 -2.42 16.41
CA ARG A 10 4.79 -3.66 16.28
C ARG A 10 4.37 -4.74 17.27
N ALA A 11 3.92 -4.36 18.47
CA ALA A 11 3.50 -5.31 19.50
C ALA A 11 2.05 -5.83 19.29
N GLY A 12 1.25 -5.13 18.49
CA GLY A 12 -0.11 -5.52 18.14
C GLY A 12 -0.18 -6.61 17.06
N SER A 13 -1.39 -7.09 16.80
CA SER A 13 -1.68 -8.00 15.70
C SER A 13 -1.86 -7.26 14.37
N LEU A 14 -1.82 -8.01 13.26
CA LEU A 14 -2.17 -7.45 11.94
C LEU A 14 -3.61 -6.91 11.92
N GLY A 15 -4.53 -7.53 12.65
CA GLY A 15 -5.91 -7.06 12.79
C GLY A 15 -5.99 -5.69 13.46
N ASP A 16 -5.19 -5.45 14.50
CA ASP A 16 -5.13 -4.15 15.18
C ASP A 16 -4.62 -3.06 14.23
N ALA A 17 -3.62 -3.38 13.41
CA ALA A 17 -3.13 -2.46 12.37
C ALA A 17 -4.21 -2.14 11.31
N VAL A 18 -5.00 -3.14 10.90
CA VAL A 18 -6.12 -2.96 9.96
C VAL A 18 -7.20 -2.05 10.55
N GLU A 19 -7.56 -2.23 11.82
CA GLU A 19 -8.56 -1.37 12.46
C GLU A 19 -8.08 0.09 12.55
N LEU A 20 -6.80 0.33 12.86
CA LEU A 20 -6.23 1.69 12.82
C LEU A 20 -6.37 2.33 11.43
N VAL A 21 -6.09 1.59 10.35
CA VAL A 21 -6.28 2.09 8.98
C VAL A 21 -7.75 2.34 8.68
N ARG A 22 -8.64 1.45 9.10
CA ARG A 22 -10.09 1.58 8.91
C ARG A 22 -10.63 2.83 9.62
N GLU A 23 -10.28 3.04 10.88
CA GLU A 23 -10.64 4.22 11.65
C GLU A 23 -10.11 5.51 11.00
N ALA A 24 -8.84 5.50 10.55
CA ALA A 24 -8.27 6.63 9.83
C ALA A 24 -9.05 6.96 8.55
N LYS A 25 -9.41 5.94 7.76
CA LYS A 25 -10.18 6.12 6.50
C LYS A 25 -11.59 6.63 6.76
N VAL A 26 -12.29 6.12 7.78
CA VAL A 26 -13.65 6.56 8.14
C VAL A 26 -13.67 8.02 8.57
N ALA A 27 -12.61 8.52 9.19
CA ALA A 27 -12.50 9.92 9.59
C ALA A 27 -12.38 10.89 8.40
N VAL A 28 -12.03 10.41 7.20
CA VAL A 28 -11.91 11.24 5.99
C VAL A 28 -13.29 11.45 5.36
N THR A 29 -13.95 12.55 5.73
CA THR A 29 -15.24 12.97 5.19
C THR A 29 -15.10 14.01 4.08
N ALA A 30 -16.19 14.29 3.35
CA ALA A 30 -16.22 15.37 2.37
C ALA A 30 -15.93 16.75 3.00
N GLU A 31 -16.36 16.96 4.24
CA GLU A 31 -16.06 18.18 5.00
C GLU A 31 -14.57 18.26 5.36
N TYR A 32 -13.98 17.16 5.82
CA TYR A 32 -12.55 17.07 6.09
C TYR A 32 -11.73 17.40 4.84
N VAL A 33 -12.11 16.86 3.67
CA VAL A 33 -11.44 17.14 2.39
C VAL A 33 -11.52 18.62 2.03
N ARG A 34 -12.70 19.25 2.15
CA ARG A 34 -12.85 20.70 1.90
C ARG A 34 -11.99 21.52 2.86
N SER A 35 -12.05 21.24 4.16
CA SER A 35 -11.23 21.92 5.16
C SER A 35 -9.73 21.74 4.90
N THR A 36 -9.31 20.57 4.42
CA THR A 36 -7.92 20.32 4.05
C THR A 36 -7.52 21.14 2.83
N ALA A 37 -8.38 21.25 1.81
CA ALA A 37 -8.12 22.09 0.65
C ALA A 37 -7.97 23.57 1.05
N ASP A 38 -8.89 24.10 1.87
CA ASP A 38 -8.80 25.46 2.40
C ASP A 38 -7.50 25.67 3.20
N HIS A 39 -7.14 24.71 4.05
CA HIS A 39 -5.89 24.75 4.80
C HIS A 39 -4.66 24.78 3.89
N LEU A 40 -4.62 23.96 2.84
CA LEU A 40 -3.51 23.92 1.88
C LEU A 40 -3.41 25.21 1.07
N VAL A 41 -4.52 25.89 0.76
CA VAL A 41 -4.52 27.22 0.13
C VAL A 41 -3.94 28.27 1.08
N LEU A 42 -4.36 28.25 2.34
CA LEU A 42 -3.98 29.27 3.33
C LEU A 42 -2.56 29.09 3.86
N ARG A 43 -2.09 27.85 4.00
CA ARG A 43 -0.84 27.50 4.71
C ARG A 43 0.17 26.77 3.83
N GLY A 44 -0.20 26.41 2.60
CA GLY A 44 0.63 25.60 1.72
C GLY A 44 0.68 24.13 2.17
N ARG A 45 1.46 23.34 1.44
CA ARG A 45 1.66 21.91 1.76
C ARG A 45 2.63 21.77 2.94
N PRO A 46 2.28 21.02 4.00
CA PRO A 46 3.22 20.77 5.10
C PRO A 46 4.41 19.94 4.61
N ASN A 47 5.59 20.23 5.18
CA ASN A 47 6.77 19.40 4.95
C ASN A 47 6.59 18.07 5.69
N VAL A 48 6.62 16.96 4.96
CA VAL A 48 6.56 15.61 5.53
C VAL A 48 7.97 15.09 5.71
N ALA A 49 8.28 14.48 6.86
CA ALA A 49 9.59 13.87 7.10
C ALA A 49 9.67 12.52 6.35
N PRO A 50 10.38 12.44 5.22
CA PRO A 50 10.31 11.27 4.34
C PRO A 50 10.95 10.03 4.96
N ALA A 51 11.88 10.19 5.91
CA ALA A 51 12.61 9.07 6.53
C ALA A 51 11.71 8.12 7.34
N ASN A 52 10.54 8.59 7.81
CA ASN A 52 9.62 7.82 8.66
C ASN A 52 8.23 7.64 8.02
N LEU A 53 8.15 7.83 6.69
CA LEU A 53 6.88 7.77 5.96
C LEU A 53 6.88 6.56 5.03
N LEU A 54 5.86 5.72 5.18
CA LEU A 54 5.47 4.75 4.16
C LEU A 54 4.22 5.29 3.46
N LEU A 55 4.35 5.56 2.15
CA LEU A 55 3.24 5.97 1.30
C LEU A 55 2.67 4.74 0.59
N VAL A 56 1.40 4.44 0.83
CA VAL A 56 0.69 3.36 0.16
C VAL A 56 -0.33 3.94 -0.81
N SER A 57 -0.24 3.57 -2.09
CA SER A 57 -1.13 4.05 -3.15
C SER A 57 -1.88 2.90 -3.80
N ASP A 58 -3.22 2.95 -3.79
CA ASP A 58 -4.05 1.96 -4.48
C ASP A 58 -4.35 2.41 -5.91
N SER A 59 -3.66 1.78 -6.88
CA SER A 59 -3.82 2.05 -8.31
C SER A 59 -4.59 0.96 -9.03
N ARG A 60 -5.13 -0.04 -8.33
CA ARG A 60 -5.86 -1.17 -8.92
C ARG A 60 -7.09 -0.71 -9.71
N HIS A 61 -7.71 0.36 -9.24
CA HIS A 61 -8.92 0.92 -9.82
C HIS A 61 -8.66 1.93 -10.95
N ALA A 62 -7.39 2.19 -11.30
CA ALA A 62 -7.05 3.13 -12.38
C ALA A 62 -7.32 2.55 -13.79
N GLY A 63 -7.52 1.24 -13.91
CA GLY A 63 -7.87 0.58 -15.18
C GLY A 63 -6.70 0.30 -16.12
N PHE A 64 -5.46 0.49 -15.69
CA PHE A 64 -4.28 0.30 -16.55
C PHE A 64 -4.18 -1.09 -17.18
N HIS A 65 -4.60 -2.14 -16.48
CA HIS A 65 -4.60 -3.53 -16.98
C HIS A 65 -5.62 -3.81 -18.10
N ARG A 66 -6.49 -2.86 -18.45
CA ARG A 66 -7.57 -3.02 -19.44
C ARG A 66 -7.37 -2.16 -20.69
N VAL A 67 -6.24 -1.48 -20.80
CA VAL A 67 -5.98 -0.55 -21.89
C VAL A 67 -5.50 -1.32 -23.12
N ASP A 68 -6.37 -1.51 -24.11
CA ASP A 68 -6.04 -2.15 -25.38
C ASP A 68 -6.01 -1.12 -26.52
N PHE A 69 -4.85 -1.00 -27.19
CA PHE A 69 -4.65 -0.12 -28.35
C PHE A 69 -4.85 -0.83 -29.70
N GLY A 70 -5.32 -2.09 -29.70
CA GLY A 70 -5.44 -2.96 -30.86
C GLY A 70 -4.37 -4.06 -30.92
N TRP A 71 -3.56 -4.22 -29.87
CA TRP A 71 -2.51 -5.24 -29.76
C TRP A 71 -2.73 -6.19 -28.56
N GLY A 72 -3.86 -6.08 -27.88
CA GLY A 72 -4.18 -6.81 -26.66
C GLY A 72 -3.96 -5.98 -25.40
N GLU A 73 -4.48 -6.48 -24.29
CA GLU A 73 -4.31 -5.90 -22.95
C GLU A 73 -2.84 -6.03 -22.48
N PRO A 74 -2.35 -5.09 -21.65
CA PRO A 74 -0.99 -5.15 -21.14
C PRO A 74 -0.85 -6.21 -20.04
N VAL A 75 0.32 -6.83 -19.95
CA VAL A 75 0.68 -7.74 -18.85
C VAL A 75 0.59 -7.02 -17.49
N TYR A 76 1.07 -5.78 -17.41
CA TYR A 76 0.89 -4.90 -16.25
C TYR A 76 0.97 -3.43 -16.68
N GLY A 77 0.44 -2.53 -15.83
CA GLY A 77 0.60 -1.10 -15.99
C GLY A 77 0.69 -0.40 -14.63
N GLY A 78 1.69 0.48 -14.47
CA GLY A 78 1.98 1.11 -13.19
C GLY A 78 3.03 2.23 -13.29
N PRO A 79 3.39 2.86 -12.16
CA PRO A 79 4.38 3.93 -12.14
C PRO A 79 5.77 3.44 -12.56
N VAL A 80 6.47 4.26 -13.34
CA VAL A 80 7.86 4.00 -13.80
C VAL A 80 8.91 4.35 -12.75
N HIS A 81 8.59 5.28 -11.85
CA HIS A 81 9.50 5.77 -10.82
C HIS A 81 8.81 5.87 -9.47
N THR A 82 9.53 5.43 -8.45
CA THR A 82 9.14 5.49 -7.06
C THR A 82 10.32 5.92 -6.21
N GLN A 83 10.04 6.36 -4.98
CA GLN A 83 11.05 6.71 -3.99
C GLN A 83 11.06 5.67 -2.87
N PRO A 84 12.18 5.50 -2.13
CA PRO A 84 12.17 4.68 -0.93
C PRO A 84 11.06 5.12 0.03
N GLY A 85 10.37 4.16 0.63
CA GLY A 85 9.19 4.41 1.47
C GLY A 85 7.89 4.44 0.69
N THR A 86 7.80 3.79 -0.46
CA THR A 86 6.55 3.70 -1.24
C THR A 86 6.14 2.25 -1.47
N ALA A 87 4.83 2.02 -1.44
CA ALA A 87 4.18 0.76 -1.79
C ALA A 87 2.98 1.07 -2.71
N LEU A 88 2.80 0.26 -3.75
CA LEU A 88 1.67 0.40 -4.67
C LEU A 88 0.86 -0.87 -4.71
N LEU A 89 -0.45 -0.73 -4.88
CA LEU A 89 -1.33 -1.83 -5.25
C LEU A 89 -1.67 -1.67 -6.73
N ILE A 90 -1.31 -2.66 -7.54
CA ILE A 90 -1.50 -2.65 -9.00
C ILE A 90 -2.34 -3.85 -9.39
N ALA A 91 -3.38 -3.61 -10.19
CA ALA A 91 -4.14 -4.67 -10.82
C ALA A 91 -3.38 -5.15 -12.05
N ALA A 92 -3.21 -6.46 -12.18
CA ALA A 92 -2.57 -7.12 -13.31
C ALA A 92 -3.37 -8.36 -13.71
N ARG A 93 -2.92 -9.05 -14.75
CA ARG A 93 -3.42 -10.37 -15.12
C ARG A 93 -2.29 -11.36 -15.25
N ASN A 94 -2.53 -12.57 -14.77
CA ASN A 94 -1.57 -13.66 -14.94
C ASN A 94 -1.58 -14.20 -16.38
N VAL A 95 -0.74 -15.19 -16.65
CA VAL A 95 -0.62 -15.82 -17.98
C VAL A 95 -1.90 -16.51 -18.46
N ASP A 96 -2.77 -16.89 -17.53
CA ASP A 96 -4.06 -17.53 -17.78
C ASP A 96 -5.20 -16.50 -17.94
N GLY A 97 -4.89 -15.20 -17.82
CA GLY A 97 -5.84 -14.10 -17.92
C GLY A 97 -6.67 -13.84 -16.66
N GLU A 98 -6.33 -14.46 -15.54
CA GLU A 98 -7.00 -14.26 -14.26
C GLU A 98 -6.48 -12.99 -13.56
N ASP A 99 -7.36 -12.32 -12.80
CA ASP A 99 -7.02 -11.08 -12.10
C ASP A 99 -6.00 -11.34 -10.99
N GLU A 100 -4.91 -10.56 -11.00
CA GLU A 100 -3.81 -10.65 -10.04
C GLU A 100 -3.56 -9.29 -9.35
N LEU A 101 -3.08 -9.34 -8.11
CA LEU A 101 -2.64 -8.18 -7.35
C LEU A 101 -1.11 -8.16 -7.24
N LEU A 102 -0.49 -7.18 -7.90
CA LEU A 102 0.92 -6.87 -7.70
C LEU A 102 1.09 -5.81 -6.61
N VAL A 103 2.01 -6.07 -5.67
CA VAL A 103 2.35 -5.15 -4.57
C VAL A 103 3.83 -4.79 -4.61
N PRO A 104 4.29 -3.95 -5.57
CA PRO A 104 5.67 -3.48 -5.55
C PRO A 104 5.90 -2.55 -4.36
N ILE A 105 6.97 -2.81 -3.63
CA ILE A 105 7.40 -2.06 -2.44
C ILE A 105 8.86 -1.67 -2.64
N MET A 106 9.17 -0.39 -2.42
CA MET A 106 10.52 0.14 -2.52
C MET A 106 10.95 0.69 -1.15
N LEU A 107 11.95 0.07 -0.55
CA LEU A 107 12.59 0.52 0.71
C LEU A 107 14.11 0.64 0.51
N THR A 108 14.82 1.12 1.52
CA THR A 108 16.29 0.99 1.55
C THR A 108 16.66 -0.48 1.64
N GLN A 109 17.86 -0.84 1.15
CA GLN A 109 18.30 -2.24 1.14
C GLN A 109 18.19 -2.92 2.52
N PRO A 110 18.67 -2.33 3.65
CA PRO A 110 18.54 -2.97 4.96
C PRO A 110 17.08 -3.17 5.39
N ALA A 111 16.19 -2.26 4.99
CA ALA A 111 14.77 -2.36 5.29
C ALA A 111 14.07 -3.41 4.42
N MET A 112 14.50 -3.60 3.16
CA MET A 112 13.99 -4.70 2.33
C MET A 112 14.41 -6.07 2.84
N ASP A 113 15.64 -6.22 3.33
CA ASP A 113 16.12 -7.48 3.90
C ASP A 113 15.26 -7.87 5.12
N GLN A 114 15.00 -6.91 6.03
CA GLN A 114 14.12 -7.14 7.16
C GLN A 114 12.69 -7.43 6.71
N PHE A 115 12.15 -6.64 5.77
CA PHE A 115 10.80 -6.81 5.26
C PHE A 115 10.57 -8.22 4.67
N ALA A 116 11.52 -8.72 3.88
CA ALA A 116 11.44 -10.06 3.30
C ALA A 116 11.36 -11.14 4.40
N SER A 117 12.20 -11.02 5.43
CA SER A 117 12.17 -11.95 6.58
C SER A 117 10.85 -11.90 7.34
N GLU A 118 10.31 -10.71 7.61
CA GLU A 118 9.02 -10.55 8.30
C GLU A 118 7.85 -11.14 7.49
N ILE A 119 7.82 -10.92 6.17
CA ILE A 119 6.80 -11.52 5.29
C ILE A 119 6.92 -13.04 5.28
N GLU A 120 8.13 -13.57 5.17
CA GLU A 120 8.35 -15.02 5.21
C GLU A 120 7.83 -15.61 6.53
N MET A 121 8.14 -14.99 7.67
CA MET A 121 7.63 -15.42 8.97
C MET A 121 6.11 -15.35 9.07
N LEU A 122 5.48 -14.32 8.49
CA LEU A 122 4.01 -14.19 8.48
C LEU A 122 3.33 -15.27 7.64
N VAL A 123 3.89 -15.58 6.48
CA VAL A 123 3.33 -16.58 5.55
C VAL A 123 3.58 -18.01 6.08
N THR A 124 4.77 -18.29 6.60
CA THR A 124 5.15 -19.62 7.11
C THR A 124 4.59 -19.89 8.50
N GLY A 125 4.54 -18.89 9.38
CA GLY A 125 3.97 -18.99 10.73
C GLY A 125 2.45 -19.18 10.75
N GLY A 126 1.76 -18.86 9.65
CA GLY A 126 0.35 -19.19 9.42
C GLY A 126 0.11 -20.62 8.90
N SER A 127 1.18 -21.36 8.54
CA SER A 127 1.11 -22.69 7.91
C SER A 127 1.02 -23.83 8.93
N GLY A 128 0.08 -23.75 9.85
CA GLY A 128 -0.56 -24.93 10.42
C GLY A 128 -1.87 -25.15 9.66
N SER A 129 -1.83 -25.88 8.54
CA SER A 129 -2.82 -25.84 7.43
C SER A 129 -2.53 -24.64 6.52
N ILE A 130 -1.97 -24.74 5.32
CA ILE A 130 -2.69 -25.03 4.06
C ILE A 130 -1.67 -25.47 2.98
N LEU A 131 -0.63 -26.25 3.29
CA LEU A 131 0.23 -26.84 2.25
C LEU A 131 0.49 -28.33 2.51
N ALA A 132 -0.56 -29.10 2.31
CA ALA A 132 -0.46 -30.47 1.84
C ALA A 132 -1.51 -30.67 0.74
N SER A 133 -1.08 -30.50 -0.51
CA SER A 133 -1.52 -31.18 -1.76
C SER A 133 -1.20 -30.30 -2.96
#